data_AF-A0A3B4XK44-F1
#
_entry.id   AF-A0A3B4XK44-F1
#
_cell.length_a   1.000
_cell.length_b   1.000
_cell.length_c   1.000
_cell.angle_alpha   90.00
_cell.angle_beta   90.00
_cell.angle_gamma   90.00
#
_symmetry.space_group_name_H-M   'P 1'
#
loop_
_entity.id
_entity.type
_entity.pdbx_description
1 polymer ?
#
loop_
_entity_poly.entity_id
_entity_poly.type
_entity_poly.pdbx_seq_one_letter_code
_entity_poly.pdbx_strand_id
1 'polypeptide(L)'
;MLLGPGLYKEQYRADMIRWGETRRRQDPGFFCRLATKGAWQPVWVVSDARRLTDLQWFWSEFPRQTQSVRVQSSEETRKQRGWSFTAGVDDAESECGLDSGVEFDWIITNEAAAPSLDKQLQPILKLAEEAASSPISDS
;
A
#
# COMPACT_ATOMS: atom_id res chain seq x y z
N MET A 1 26.30 -14.26 -14.40
CA MET A 1 25.24 -14.22 -15.43
C MET A 1 23.93 -13.92 -14.69
N LEU A 2 23.53 -12.65 -14.63
CA LEU A 2 22.29 -12.23 -13.98
C LEU A 2 21.13 -12.60 -14.91
N LEU A 3 20.26 -13.52 -14.48
CA LEU A 3 18.99 -13.79 -15.13
C LEU A 3 18.17 -12.51 -15.09
N GLY A 4 18.16 -11.75 -16.19
CA GLY A 4 17.23 -10.65 -16.40
C GLY A 4 15.78 -11.13 -16.23
N PRO A 5 14.83 -10.23 -15.96
CA PRO A 5 13.41 -10.58 -15.88
C PRO A 5 12.98 -11.13 -17.25
N GLY A 6 13.02 -12.45 -17.40
CA GLY A 6 12.66 -13.10 -18.66
C GLY A 6 11.15 -13.00 -18.88
N LEU A 7 10.75 -12.84 -20.15
CA LEU A 7 9.36 -12.87 -20.66
C LEU A 7 8.48 -13.95 -19.99
N TYR A 8 9.07 -15.08 -19.62
CA TYR A 8 8.42 -16.16 -18.88
C TYR A 8 7.86 -15.69 -17.52
N LYS A 9 8.65 -14.99 -16.70
CA LYS A 9 8.21 -14.48 -15.38
C LYS A 9 7.12 -13.42 -15.50
N GLU A 10 7.16 -12.63 -16.57
CA GLU A 10 6.16 -11.59 -16.82
C GLU A 10 4.80 -12.18 -17.22
N GLN A 11 4.77 -13.28 -17.96
CA GLN A 11 3.52 -13.99 -18.28
C GLN A 11 2.82 -14.52 -17.02
N TYR A 12 3.54 -15.20 -16.11
CA TYR A 12 2.93 -15.65 -14.85
C TYR A 12 2.48 -14.49 -13.97
N ARG A 13 3.20 -13.37 -13.97
CA ARG A 13 2.79 -12.17 -13.25
C ARG A 13 1.46 -11.63 -13.78
N ALA A 14 1.28 -11.56 -15.10
CA ALA A 14 0.03 -11.13 -15.71
C ALA A 14 -1.14 -12.07 -15.36
N ASP A 15 -0.91 -13.38 -15.41
CA ASP A 15 -1.93 -14.38 -15.04
C ASP A 15 -2.31 -14.29 -13.55
N MET A 16 -1.33 -14.08 -12.66
CA MET A 16 -1.57 -13.86 -11.24
C MET A 16 -2.37 -12.58 -10.98
N ILE A 17 -2.09 -11.49 -11.69
CA ILE A 17 -2.84 -10.24 -11.59
C ILE A 17 -4.29 -10.49 -12.03
N ARG A 18 -4.51 -11.11 -13.20
CA ARG A 18 -5.84 -11.39 -13.73
C ARG A 18 -6.67 -12.27 -12.79
N TRP A 19 -6.06 -13.32 -12.26
CA TRP A 19 -6.72 -14.18 -11.28
C TRP A 19 -7.04 -13.44 -9.99
N GLY A 20 -6.09 -12.65 -9.48
CA GLY A 20 -6.27 -11.83 -8.29
C GLY A 20 -7.39 -10.81 -8.43
N GLU A 21 -7.47 -10.12 -9.58
CA GLU A 21 -8.57 -9.19 -9.86
C GLU A 21 -9.92 -9.89 -9.98
N THR A 22 -9.96 -11.08 -10.59
CA THR A 22 -11.20 -11.88 -10.66
C THR A 22 -11.68 -12.25 -9.25
N ARG A 23 -10.77 -12.64 -8.36
CA ARG A 23 -11.09 -12.93 -6.95
C ARG A 23 -11.58 -11.68 -6.21
N ARG A 24 -10.90 -10.54 -6.35
CA ARG A 24 -11.31 -9.27 -5.71
C ARG A 24 -12.67 -8.76 -6.20
N ARG A 25 -13.01 -8.95 -7.48
CA ARG A 25 -14.33 -8.56 -8.02
C ARG A 25 -15.47 -9.36 -7.39
N GLN A 26 -15.22 -10.62 -7.04
CA GLN A 26 -16.20 -11.46 -6.35
C GLN A 26 -16.24 -11.15 -4.84
N ASP A 27 -15.08 -10.85 -4.27
CA ASP A 27 -14.89 -10.68 -2.84
C ASP A 27 -13.74 -9.70 -2.55
N PRO A 28 -14.06 -8.41 -2.38
CA PRO A 28 -13.06 -7.36 -2.19
C PRO A 28 -12.12 -7.61 -1.00
N GLY A 29 -12.63 -8.23 0.07
CA GLY A 29 -11.88 -8.51 1.29
C GLY A 29 -11.12 -9.83 1.27
N PHE A 30 -11.11 -10.59 0.16
CA PHE A 30 -10.51 -11.92 0.09
C PHE A 30 -9.04 -11.93 0.55
N PHE A 31 -8.22 -11.04 -0.03
CA PHE A 31 -6.80 -10.94 0.31
C PHE A 31 -6.58 -10.25 1.66
N CYS A 32 -7.39 -9.25 1.99
CA CYS A 32 -7.26 -8.54 3.26
C CYS A 32 -7.51 -9.48 4.44
N ARG A 33 -8.55 -10.33 4.39
CA ARG A 33 -8.79 -11.37 5.40
C ARG A 33 -7.67 -12.39 5.46
N LEU A 34 -7.07 -12.75 4.32
CA LEU A 34 -5.95 -13.67 4.32
C LEU A 34 -4.69 -13.04 4.94
N ALA A 35 -4.47 -11.74 4.71
CA ALA A 35 -3.35 -10.99 5.25
C ALA A 35 -3.47 -10.75 6.77
N THR A 36 -4.68 -10.60 7.28
CA THR A 36 -4.94 -10.43 8.73
C THR A 36 -5.10 -11.75 9.47
N LYS A 37 -5.24 -12.88 8.76
CA LYS A 37 -5.46 -14.19 9.36
C LYS A 37 -4.24 -14.60 10.20
N GLY A 38 -4.44 -14.67 11.52
CA GLY A 38 -3.38 -15.06 12.45
C GLY A 38 -2.37 -13.95 12.72
N ALA A 39 -2.72 -12.69 12.49
CA ALA A 39 -1.98 -11.57 13.05
C ALA A 39 -2.49 -11.32 14.49
N TRP A 40 -1.57 -11.26 15.45
CA TRP A 40 -1.88 -11.03 16.89
C TRP A 40 -1.12 -9.85 17.47
N GLN A 41 -0.24 -9.25 16.67
CA GLN A 41 0.54 -8.09 17.04
C GLN A 41 -0.40 -6.90 17.22
N PRO A 42 -0.10 -5.97 18.14
CA PRO A 42 -0.94 -4.80 18.39
C PRO A 42 -0.89 -3.78 17.23
N VAL A 43 0.13 -3.84 16.38
CA VAL A 43 0.32 -2.94 15.24
C VAL A 43 0.55 -3.77 13.98
N TRP A 44 -0.23 -3.50 12.93
CA TRP A 44 -0.10 -4.14 11.61
C TRP A 44 0.32 -3.12 10.57
N VAL A 45 1.26 -3.51 9.71
CA VAL A 45 1.70 -2.68 8.57
C VAL A 45 1.36 -3.41 7.29
N VAL A 46 0.37 -2.88 6.56
CA VAL A 46 -0.01 -3.37 5.23
C VAL A 46 0.72 -2.54 4.19
N SER A 47 1.83 -3.06 3.67
CA SER A 47 2.73 -2.30 2.78
C SER A 47 2.30 -2.23 1.32
N ASP A 48 1.46 -3.16 0.86
CA ASP A 48 1.09 -3.30 -0.57
C ASP A 48 -0.43 -3.19 -0.78
N ALA A 49 -1.03 -2.12 -0.27
CA ALA A 49 -2.40 -1.75 -0.59
C ALA A 49 -2.44 -1.06 -1.97
N ARG A 50 -2.98 -1.75 -2.98
CA ARG A 50 -2.95 -1.28 -4.37
C ARG A 50 -4.30 -0.85 -4.91
N ARG A 51 -5.39 -1.07 -4.17
CA ARG A 51 -6.75 -0.76 -4.61
C ARG A 51 -7.52 0.00 -3.54
N LEU A 52 -8.43 0.85 -3.99
CA LEU A 52 -9.41 1.51 -3.12
C LEU A 52 -10.21 0.50 -2.29
N THR A 53 -10.57 -0.63 -2.90
CA THR A 53 -11.31 -1.70 -2.22
C THR A 53 -10.55 -2.31 -1.05
N ASP A 54 -9.22 -2.33 -1.09
CA ASP A 54 -8.40 -2.78 0.03
C ASP A 54 -8.56 -1.80 1.21
N LEU A 55 -8.43 -0.50 0.95
CA LEU A 55 -8.61 0.56 1.97
C LEU A 55 -10.03 0.58 2.53
N GLN A 56 -11.04 0.50 1.66
CA GLN A 56 -12.44 0.44 2.08
C GLN A 56 -12.72 -0.75 2.99
N TRP A 57 -12.11 -1.90 2.72
CA TRP A 57 -12.25 -3.06 3.59
C TRP A 57 -11.64 -2.81 4.97
N PHE A 58 -10.40 -2.29 5.04
CA PHE A 58 -9.76 -1.99 6.34
C PHE A 58 -10.48 -0.89 7.11
N TRP A 59 -10.96 0.16 6.44
CA TRP A 59 -11.76 1.21 7.08
C TRP A 59 -13.11 0.69 7.58
N SER A 60 -13.73 -0.27 6.89
CA SER A 60 -14.97 -0.90 7.34
C SER A 60 -14.73 -1.81 8.55
N GLU A 61 -13.67 -2.62 8.51
CA GLU A 61 -13.44 -3.65 9.52
C GLU A 61 -12.73 -3.11 10.78
N PHE A 62 -11.86 -2.10 10.62
CA PHE A 62 -11.09 -1.47 11.69
C PHE A 62 -11.16 0.07 11.60
N PRO A 63 -12.35 0.67 11.73
CA PRO A 63 -12.58 2.10 11.45
C PRO A 63 -11.82 3.07 12.36
N ARG A 64 -11.47 2.65 13.58
CA ARG A 64 -10.78 3.52 14.57
C ARG A 64 -9.27 3.32 14.59
N GLN A 65 -8.78 2.19 14.07
CA GLN A 65 -7.38 1.78 14.15
C GLN A 65 -6.67 1.96 12.81
N THR A 66 -7.40 1.94 11.69
CA THR A 66 -6.81 2.05 10.37
C THR A 66 -6.32 3.47 10.12
N GLN A 67 -5.02 3.60 9.89
CA GLN A 67 -4.39 4.84 9.45
C GLN A 67 -3.81 4.62 8.05
N SER A 68 -4.17 5.49 7.12
CA SER A 68 -3.79 5.41 5.72
C SER A 68 -2.58 6.32 5.44
N VAL A 69 -1.52 5.74 4.89
CA VAL A 69 -0.26 6.45 4.62
C VAL A 69 0.04 6.37 3.12
N ARG A 70 0.06 7.51 2.44
CA ARG A 70 0.46 7.63 1.03
C ARG A 70 1.89 8.07 0.92
N VAL A 71 2.72 7.29 0.23
CA VAL A 71 4.05 7.74 -0.20
C VAL A 71 3.94 8.33 -1.60
N GLN A 72 4.42 9.56 -1.79
CA GLN A 72 4.43 10.25 -3.07
C GLN A 72 5.82 10.76 -3.43
N SER A 73 6.10 10.79 -4.73
CA SER A 73 7.25 11.46 -5.33
C SER A 73 6.83 12.11 -6.64
N SER A 74 7.45 13.24 -6.98
CA SER A 74 7.33 13.92 -8.27
C SER A 74 7.80 13.01 -9.39
N GLU A 75 7.25 13.22 -10.59
CA GLU A 75 7.71 12.51 -11.78
C GLU A 75 9.19 12.77 -12.05
N GLU A 76 9.66 13.98 -11.80
CA GLU A 76 11.05 14.39 -11.99
C GLU A 76 11.98 13.56 -11.10
N THR A 77 11.66 13.41 -9.81
CA THR A 77 12.44 12.60 -8.88
C THR A 77 12.39 11.12 -9.25
N ARG A 78 11.24 10.62 -9.72
CA ARG A 78 11.12 9.23 -10.20
C ARG A 78 12.00 9.01 -11.44
N LYS A 79 11.95 9.91 -12.43
CA LYS A 79 12.76 9.86 -13.65
C LYS A 79 14.26 9.90 -13.34
N GLN A 80 14.67 10.73 -12.39
CA GLN A 80 16.07 10.78 -11.92
C GLN A 80 16.55 9.47 -11.30
N ARG A 81 15.66 8.68 -10.69
CA ARG A 81 15.96 7.37 -10.09
C ARG A 81 15.84 6.20 -11.10
N GLY A 82 15.70 6.50 -12.38
CA GLY A 82 15.62 5.50 -13.45
C GLY A 82 14.21 4.97 -13.73
N TRP A 83 13.16 5.61 -13.21
CA TRP A 83 11.79 5.30 -13.62
C TRP A 83 11.56 5.82 -15.04
N SER A 84 11.15 4.93 -15.94
CA SER A 84 10.72 5.26 -17.29
C SER A 84 9.22 4.96 -17.39
N PHE A 85 8.43 5.99 -17.70
CA PHE A 85 6.99 5.85 -17.87
C PHE A 85 6.69 4.79 -18.93
N THR A 86 5.98 3.74 -18.53
CA THR A 86 5.56 2.65 -19.40
C THR A 86 4.04 2.65 -19.50
N ALA A 87 3.53 3.12 -20.64
CA ALA A 87 2.12 3.06 -20.97
C ALA A 87 1.62 1.60 -20.93
N GLY A 88 0.49 1.35 -20.27
CA GLY A 88 -0.06 0.04 -19.95
C GLY A 88 0.33 -0.52 -18.57
N VAL A 89 1.34 0.06 -17.89
CA VAL A 89 1.79 -0.36 -16.55
C VAL A 89 1.57 0.76 -15.53
N ASP A 90 2.01 1.99 -15.84
CA ASP A 90 1.88 3.15 -14.95
C ASP A 90 0.50 3.84 -15.03
N ASP A 91 -0.30 3.54 -16.06
CA ASP A 91 -1.68 4.05 -16.28
C ASP A 91 -2.77 2.99 -15.98
N ALA A 92 -2.37 1.80 -15.55
CA ALA A 92 -3.30 0.75 -15.17
C ALA A 92 -4.05 1.16 -13.89
N GLU A 93 -5.30 0.71 -13.75
CA GLU A 93 -6.10 0.82 -12.51
C GLU A 93 -5.31 0.29 -11.29
N SER A 94 -4.28 -0.52 -11.55
CA SER A 94 -3.39 -1.03 -10.53
C SER A 94 -2.47 -0.05 -9.83
N GLU A 95 -2.19 1.08 -10.46
CA GLU A 95 -1.26 2.10 -9.97
C GLU A 95 -1.99 3.43 -9.71
N CYS A 96 -3.06 3.73 -10.48
CA CYS A 96 -3.86 4.96 -10.34
C CYS A 96 -5.13 4.82 -9.48
N GLY A 97 -5.47 3.61 -9.02
CA GLY A 97 -6.73 3.34 -8.29
C GLY A 97 -6.87 4.05 -6.93
N LEU A 98 -5.84 4.77 -6.49
CA LEU A 98 -5.80 5.53 -5.25
C LEU A 98 -5.55 7.03 -5.45
N ASP A 99 -5.44 7.48 -6.71
CA ASP A 99 -5.08 8.87 -7.05
C ASP A 99 -6.28 9.83 -6.99
N SER A 100 -7.51 9.30 -6.93
CA SER A 100 -8.73 10.10 -6.78
C SER A 100 -9.72 9.44 -5.82
N GLY A 101 -10.30 10.24 -4.91
CA GLY A 101 -11.36 9.80 -4.00
C GLY A 101 -10.90 9.17 -2.68
N VAL A 102 -9.62 9.32 -2.31
CA VAL A 102 -9.05 8.82 -1.05
C VAL A 102 -8.44 9.97 -0.29
N GLU A 103 -8.97 10.24 0.91
CA GLU A 103 -8.30 11.11 1.87
C GLU A 103 -7.35 10.24 2.70
N PHE A 104 -6.06 10.49 2.54
CA PHE A 104 -5.03 9.81 3.31
C PHE A 104 -4.75 10.57 4.60
N ASP A 105 -4.63 9.85 5.72
CA ASP A 105 -4.31 10.43 7.03
C ASP A 105 -2.90 11.02 7.05
N TRP A 106 -1.98 10.39 6.32
CA TRP A 106 -0.58 10.81 6.23
C TRP A 106 -0.08 10.78 4.79
N ILE A 107 0.68 11.81 4.42
CA ILE A 107 1.36 11.88 3.11
C ILE A 107 2.87 12.02 3.35
N ILE A 108 3.62 11.00 2.95
CA ILE A 108 5.08 10.98 2.97
C ILE A 108 5.59 11.41 1.61
N THR A 109 6.31 12.51 1.55
CA THR A 109 6.90 13.05 0.33
C THR A 109 8.37 12.64 0.24
N ASN A 110 8.68 11.80 -0.75
CA ASN A 110 10.02 11.27 -0.99
C ASN A 110 10.70 12.08 -2.11
N GLU A 111 10.94 13.36 -1.82
CA GLU A 111 11.66 14.30 -2.69
C GLU A 111 13.00 14.68 -2.07
N ALA A 112 13.97 15.08 -2.89
CA ALA A 112 15.26 15.56 -2.40
C ALA A 112 15.13 16.83 -1.53
N ALA A 113 14.13 17.67 -1.80
CA ALA A 113 13.83 18.89 -1.05
C ALA A 113 12.82 18.68 0.09
N ALA A 114 12.30 17.46 0.29
CA ALA A 114 11.36 17.19 1.37
C ALA A 114 12.05 17.18 2.74
N PRO A 115 11.29 17.38 3.84
CA PRO A 115 11.78 17.10 5.18
C PRO A 115 12.36 15.69 5.28
N SER A 116 13.33 15.46 6.16
CA SER A 116 13.92 14.12 6.31
C SER A 116 12.85 13.06 6.57
N LEU A 117 13.04 11.86 6.01
CA LEU A 117 12.10 10.75 6.16
C LEU A 117 11.80 10.49 7.64
N ASP A 118 12.81 10.54 8.51
CA ASP A 118 12.63 10.39 9.95
C ASP A 118 11.61 11.38 10.50
N LYS A 119 11.70 12.67 10.15
CA LYS A 119 10.76 13.69 10.62
C LYS A 119 9.33 13.44 10.15
N GLN A 120 9.18 12.93 8.92
CA GLN A 120 7.87 12.58 8.37
C GLN A 120 7.28 11.32 9.04
N LEU A 121 8.14 10.38 9.44
CA LEU A 121 7.74 9.14 10.11
C LEU A 121 7.48 9.29 11.61
N GLN A 122 8.13 10.24 12.29
CA GLN A 122 8.01 10.43 13.74
C GLN A 122 6.56 10.42 14.26
N PRO A 123 5.59 11.15 13.64
CA PRO A 123 4.21 11.13 14.11
C PRO A 123 3.55 9.75 13.98
N ILE A 124 3.82 9.03 12.89
CA ILE A 124 3.26 7.70 12.61
C ILE A 124 3.85 6.67 13.59
N LEU A 125 5.15 6.74 13.84
CA LEU A 125 5.82 5.87 14.81
C LEU A 125 5.29 6.10 16.23
N LYS A 126 5.09 7.36 16.62
CA LYS A 126 4.52 7.69 17.92
C LYS A 126 3.11 7.10 18.09
N LEU A 127 2.26 7.19 17.07
CA LEU A 127 0.93 6.56 17.08
C LEU A 127 1.02 5.03 17.22
N ALA A 128 1.96 4.40 16.51
CA ALA A 128 2.18 2.96 16.61
C ALA A 128 2.68 2.55 18.01
N GLU A 129 3.56 3.33 18.62
CA GLU A 129 4.05 3.10 19.99
C GLU A 129 2.93 3.27 21.03
N GLU A 130 2.07 4.28 20.90
CA GLU A 130 0.90 4.50 21.75
C GLU A 130 -0.11 3.34 21.62
N ALA A 131 -0.35 2.86 20.41
CA ALA A 131 -1.21 1.70 20.16
C ALA A 131 -0.61 0.40 20.74
N ALA A 132 0.71 0.21 20.64
CA ALA A 132 1.39 -0.96 21.17
C ALA A 132 1.48 -0.99 22.70
N SER A 133 1.50 0.18 23.34
CA SER A 133 1.58 0.34 24.80
C SER A 133 0.23 0.38 25.50
N SER A 134 -0.86 0.61 24.75
CA SER A 134 -2.21 0.56 25.28
C SER A 134 -2.61 -0.89 25.60
N PRO A 135 -3.04 -1.21 26.83
CA PRO A 135 -3.55 -2.54 27.13
C PRO A 135 -4.78 -2.80 26.25
N ILE A 136 -4.81 -3.96 25.59
CA ILE A 136 -5.97 -4.44 24.84
C ILE A 136 -7.13 -4.49 25.84
N SER A 137 -8.01 -3.50 25.76
CA SER A 137 -9.26 -3.47 26.52
C SER A 137 -10.28 -4.24 25.70
N ASP A 138 -10.36 -5.55 25.96
CA ASP A 138 -11.45 -6.39 25.44
C ASP A 138 -12.78 -5.76 25.89
N SER A 139 -13.60 -5.35 24.92
CA SER A 139 -15.00 -4.95 25.13
C SER A 139 -15.90 -5.82 24.27
#